data_AF-A0A1G6WN41-F1
#
_entry.id   AF-A0A1G6WN41-F1
#
_cell.length_a   1.000
_cell.length_b   1.000
_cell.length_c   1.000
_cell.angle_alpha   90.00
_cell.angle_beta   90.00
_cell.angle_gamma   90.00
#
_symmetry.space_group_name_H-M   'P 1'
#
loop_
_entity.id
_entity.type
_entity.pdbx_description
1 polymer ?
#
loop_
_entity_poly.entity_id
_entity_poly.type
_entity_poly.pdbx_seq_one_letter_code
_entity_poly.pdbx_strand_id
1 'polypeptide(L)' 'MSHVTRFLAGLGLLAAASSALAQPLTLDTYNPREAAVFPVSSTLISGEKDAILVDAQFVTAP' A
#
# COMPACT_ATOMS: atom_id res chain seq x y z
N MET A 1 -40.70 -14.00 -14.84
CA MET A 1 -39.87 -12.96 -14.17
C MET A 1 -39.77 -11.76 -15.10
N SER A 2 -40.19 -10.58 -14.66
CA SER A 2 -40.24 -9.38 -15.51
C SER A 2 -38.84 -8.92 -15.95
N HIS A 3 -38.72 -8.43 -17.18
CA HIS A 3 -37.49 -7.82 -17.71
C HIS A 3 -37.02 -6.64 -16.84
N VAL A 4 -37.96 -5.94 -16.18
CA VAL A 4 -37.67 -4.84 -15.25
C VAL A 4 -36.89 -5.34 -14.02
N THR A 5 -37.30 -6.48 -13.44
CA THR A 5 -36.61 -7.06 -12.27
C THR A 5 -35.18 -7.48 -12.62
N ARG A 6 -34.96 -8.02 -13.83
CA ARG A 6 -33.62 -8.40 -14.30
C ARG A 6 -32.74 -7.17 -14.57
N PHE A 7 -33.32 -6.12 -15.12
CA PHE A 7 -32.62 -4.86 -15.37
C PHE A 7 -32.18 -4.19 -14.07
N LEU A 8 -33.08 -4.11 -13.07
CA LEU A 8 -32.76 -3.56 -11.75
C LEU A 8 -31.71 -4.41 -11.01
N ALA A 9 -31.79 -5.73 -11.11
CA ALA A 9 -30.77 -6.62 -10.54
C ALA A 9 -29.39 -6.42 -11.19
N GLY A 10 -29.34 -6.24 -12.52
CA GLY A 10 -28.09 -5.96 -13.24
C GLY A 10 -27.45 -4.62 -12.85
N LEU A 11 -28.26 -3.57 -12.68
CA LEU A 11 -27.80 -2.27 -12.17
C LEU A 11 -27.23 -2.37 -10.75
N GLY A 12 -27.89 -3.12 -9.86
CA GLY A 12 -27.40 -3.35 -8.50
C GLY A 12 -26.04 -4.05 -8.46
N LEU A 13 -25.82 -5.04 -9.35
CA LEU A 13 -24.54 -5.74 -9.45
C LEU A 13 -23.42 -4.83 -9.98
N LEU A 14 -23.70 -3.97 -10.97
CA LEU A 14 -22.73 -3.00 -11.48
C LEU A 14 -22.33 -1.97 -10.41
N ALA A 15 -23.28 -1.49 -9.60
CA ALA A 15 -23.00 -0.53 -8.54
C ALA A 15 -22.13 -1.15 -7.42
N ALA A 16 -22.39 -2.40 -7.06
CA ALA A 16 -21.58 -3.13 -6.08
C ALA A 16 -20.19 -3.53 -6.59
N ALA A 17 -20.00 -3.57 -7.92
CA ALA A 17 -18.71 -3.87 -8.55
C ALA A 17 -17.74 -2.68 -8.58
N SER A 18 -18.13 -1.52 -8.03
CA SER A 18 -17.21 -0.40 -7.83
C SER A 18 -16.24 -0.74 -6.69
N SER A 19 -15.22 -1.54 -7.01
CA SER A 19 -14.16 -1.89 -6.08
C SER A 19 -13.30 -0.67 -5.77
N ALA A 20 -12.86 -0.57 -4.51
CA ALA A 20 -11.85 0.39 -4.12
C ALA A 20 -10.55 0.12 -4.91
N LEU A 21 -10.04 1.13 -5.62
CA LEU A 21 -8.72 1.02 -6.23
C LEU A 21 -7.68 1.10 -5.11
N ALA A 22 -6.72 0.17 -5.11
CA ALA A 22 -5.59 0.24 -4.21
C ALA A 22 -4.85 1.56 -4.43
N GLN A 23 -4.57 2.28 -3.34
CA GLN A 23 -3.80 3.51 -3.44
C GLN A 23 -2.36 3.21 -3.91
N PRO A 24 -1.74 4.09 -4.72
CA PRO A 24 -0.35 3.93 -5.11
C PRO A 24 0.58 3.85 -3.91
N LEU A 25 1.65 3.06 -4.02
CA LEU A 25 2.71 3.01 -3.01
C LEU A 25 3.60 4.25 -3.11
N THR A 26 3.96 4.81 -1.96
CA THR A 26 4.96 5.87 -1.85
C THR A 26 6.33 5.26 -1.61
N LEU A 27 7.36 5.75 -2.30
CA LEU A 27 8.73 5.27 -2.19
C LEU A 27 9.65 6.43 -1.80
N ASP A 28 10.21 6.36 -0.59
CA ASP A 28 11.12 7.37 -0.05
C ASP A 28 12.46 6.77 0.33
N THR A 29 13.55 7.52 0.06
CA THR A 29 14.87 7.17 0.59
C THR A 29 14.94 7.50 2.06
N TYR A 30 15.14 6.48 2.91
CA TYR A 30 15.31 6.63 4.34
C TYR A 30 16.79 6.52 4.73
N ASN A 31 17.33 7.59 5.31
CA ASN A 31 18.68 7.62 5.87
C ASN A 31 18.65 8.38 7.22
N PRO A 32 18.87 7.69 8.36
CA PRO A 32 18.78 8.31 9.68
C PRO A 32 19.96 9.22 10.06
N ARG A 33 21.00 9.32 9.21
CA ARG A 33 22.21 10.14 9.45
C ARG A 33 22.75 9.96 10.88
N GLU A 34 22.87 11.04 11.65
CA GLU A 34 23.40 11.10 13.02
C GLU A 34 22.59 10.30 14.05
N ALA A 35 21.34 9.95 13.74
CA ALA A 35 20.51 9.09 14.60
C ALA A 35 20.74 7.59 14.33
N ALA A 36 21.50 7.26 13.29
CA ALA A 36 21.82 5.88 12.96
C ALA A 36 23.08 5.45 13.72
N VAL A 37 23.09 4.23 14.25
CA VAL A 37 24.33 3.63 14.78
C VAL A 37 25.36 3.46 13.65
N PHE A 38 24.91 3.31 12.39
CA PHE A 38 25.74 3.16 11.19
C PHE A 38 25.13 3.87 9.97
N PRO A 39 25.94 4.43 9.07
CA PRO A 39 25.44 5.11 7.87
C PRO A 39 24.85 4.08 6.90
N VAL A 40 23.52 4.06 6.79
CA VAL A 40 22.78 3.16 5.91
C VAL A 40 21.77 3.95 5.08
N SER A 41 21.52 3.48 3.86
CA SER A 41 20.44 3.98 3.02
C SER A 41 19.45 2.86 2.80
N SER A 42 18.19 3.09 3.13
CA SER A 42 17.08 2.15 2.96
C SER A 42 15.98 2.80 2.12
N THR A 43 15.02 1.99 1.65
CA THR A 43 13.83 2.50 0.96
C THR A 43 12.60 2.23 1.81
N LEU A 44 11.91 3.29 2.22
CA LEU A 44 10.61 3.21 2.90
C LEU A 44 9.51 3.12 1.83
N ILE A 45 8.80 2.01 1.84
CA ILE A 45 7.65 1.76 0.96
C ILE A 45 6.39 1.84 1.81
N SER A 46 5.53 2.81 1.54
CA SER A 46 4.30 3.05 2.32
C SER A 46 3.05 2.91 1.48
N GLY A 47 2.05 2.22 2.01
CA GLY A 47 0.68 2.16 1.49
C GLY A 47 -0.30 2.86 2.44
N GLU A 48 -1.60 2.59 2.28
CA GLU A 48 -2.64 3.26 3.09
C GLU A 48 -2.54 2.93 4.59
N LYS A 49 -2.21 1.67 4.92
CA LYS A 49 -2.22 1.16 6.30
C LYS A 49 -0.87 0.63 6.77
N ASP A 50 -0.03 0.24 5.83
CA ASP A 50 1.19 -0.52 6.09
C ASP A 50 2.41 0.19 5.50
N ALA A 51 3.57 -0.05 6.11
CA ALA A 51 4.84 0.39 5.58
C ALA A 51 5.90 -0.71 5.74
N ILE A 52 6.81 -0.80 4.77
CA ILE A 52 7.90 -1.76 4.72
C ILE A 52 9.20 -0.99 4.51
N LEU A 53 10.23 -1.31 5.30
CA LEU A 53 11.57 -0.79 5.10
C LEU A 53 12.44 -1.86 4.40
N VAL A 54 12.93 -1.54 3.21
CA VAL A 54 13.77 -2.43 2.40
C VAL A 54 15.24 -1.98 2.47
N ASP A 55 16.18 -2.94 2.44
CA ASP A 55 17.61 -2.70 2.63
C ASP A 55 17.94 -2.09 4.01
N ALA A 56 17.23 -2.57 5.03
CA ALA A 56 17.54 -2.27 6.42
C ALA A 56 18.76 -3.07 6.85
N GLN A 57 19.91 -2.41 6.95
CA GLN A 57 21.15 -3.04 7.40
C GLN A 57 21.23 -2.96 8.92
N PHE A 58 20.98 -4.09 9.57
CA PHE A 58 21.31 -4.27 10.98
C PHE A 58 22.73 -4.82 11.05
N VAL A 59 23.65 -4.06 11.65
CA VAL A 59 24.95 -4.62 12.01
C VAL A 59 24.91 -5.03 13.47
N THR A 60 25.52 -6.17 13.78
CA THR A 60 25.70 -6.62 15.15
C THR A 60 26.79 -5.77 15.79
N ALA A 61 26.50 -5.14 16.94
CA ALA A 61 27.53 -4.47 17.72
C ALA A 61 28.58 -5.51 18.18
N PRO A 62 29.89 -5.19 18.14
CA PRO A 62 30.95 -6.10 18.57
C PRO A 62 30.86 -6.47 20.05
#